data_AF-A0A537XY05-F1
#
_entry.id   AF-A0A537XY05-F1
#
_cell.length_a   1.000
_cell.length_b   1.000
_cell.length_c   1.000
_cell.angle_alpha   90.00
_cell.angle_beta   90.00
_cell.angle_gamma   90.00
#
_symmetry.space_group_name_H-M   'P 1'
#
loop_
_entity.id
_entity.type
_entity.pdbx_description
1 polymer ?
#
loop_
_entity_poly.entity_id
_entity_poly.type
_entity_poly.pdbx_seq_one_letter_code
_entity_poly.pdbx_strand_id
1 'polypeptide(L)'
;MAGELGGSVASPEDLQLVRALRAGDEVAFMMLVERYGPAMLRLARMYVPTRVIAEDVVQEAWLGVLKGLDGFQGRSSLRTWIFRILV
;
A
#
# COMPACT_ATOMS: atom_id res chain seq x y z
N MET A 1 -4.24 5.27 -20.51
CA MET A 1 -4.84 6.24 -19.59
C MET A 1 -4.26 6.04 -18.18
N ALA A 2 -2.99 6.40 -18.00
CA ALA A 2 -2.36 6.52 -16.69
C ALA A 2 -2.44 7.99 -16.31
N GLY A 3 -3.61 8.41 -15.82
CA GLY A 3 -3.82 9.77 -15.35
C GLY A 3 -3.02 9.98 -14.07
N GLU A 4 -2.00 10.83 -14.15
CA GLU A 4 -1.39 11.62 -13.07
C GLU A 4 -1.55 11.03 -11.66
N LEU A 5 -0.59 10.22 -11.21
CA LEU A 5 -0.30 10.12 -9.78
C LEU A 5 0.38 11.42 -9.33
N GLY A 6 -0.31 12.56 -9.52
CA GLY A 6 0.07 13.84 -8.96
C GLY A 6 0.24 13.66 -7.47
N GLY A 7 1.45 13.93 -6.98
CA GLY A 7 1.86 13.75 -5.61
C GLY A 7 1.08 14.66 -4.67
N SER A 8 -0.12 14.24 -4.28
CA SER A 8 -0.76 14.79 -3.09
C SER A 8 0.04 14.32 -1.88
N VAL A 9 0.29 15.23 -0.94
CA VAL A 9 0.82 14.92 0.39
C VAL A 9 -0.20 14.00 1.11
N ALA A 10 0.24 13.24 2.11
CA ALA A 10 -0.66 12.43 2.93
C ALA A 10 -1.78 13.28 3.54
N SER A 11 -3.03 12.78 3.48
CA SER A 11 -4.15 13.44 4.15
C SER A 11 -4.06 13.28 5.67
N PRO A 12 -4.82 14.06 6.46
CA PRO A 12 -4.92 13.85 7.90
C PRO A 12 -5.34 12.42 8.28
N GLU A 13 -6.23 11.81 7.50
CA GLU A 13 -6.68 10.42 7.67
C GLU A 13 -5.55 9.43 7.38
N ASP A 14 -4.77 9.64 6.32
CA ASP A 14 -3.57 8.83 6.03
C ASP A 14 -2.60 8.87 7.21
N LEU A 15 -2.33 10.06 7.77
CA LEU A 15 -1.43 10.22 8.90
C LEU A 15 -1.97 9.57 10.18
N GLN A 16 -3.29 9.61 10.40
CA GLN A 16 -3.91 8.91 11.52
C GLN A 16 -3.80 7.39 11.36
N LEU A 17 -4.04 6.87 10.17
CA LEU A 17 -3.91 5.44 9.88
C LEU A 17 -2.46 4.98 10.06
N VAL A 18 -1.48 5.76 9.58
CA VAL A 18 -0.05 5.48 9.80
C VAL A 18 0.31 5.44 11.28
N ARG A 19 -0.23 6.36 12.11
CA ARG A 19 0.00 6.33 13.56
C ARG A 19 -0.56 5.05 14.19
N ALA A 20 -1.76 4.62 13.81
CA ALA A 20 -2.36 3.38 14.30
C ALA A 20 -1.53 2.15 13.91
N LEU A 21 -1.11 2.08 12.64
CA LEU A 21 -0.28 0.99 12.12
C LEU A 21 1.08 0.91 12.84
N ARG A 22 1.72 2.05 13.14
CA ARG A 22 2.98 2.10 13.92
C ARG A 22 2.78 1.65 15.37
N ALA A 23 1.57 1.78 15.90
CA ALA A 23 1.22 1.27 17.22
C ALA A 23 0.89 -0.23 17.22
N GLY A 24 0.96 -0.91 16.06
CA GLY A 24 0.63 -2.32 15.91
C GLY A 24 -0.87 -2.60 15.84
N ASP A 25 -1.69 -1.61 15.45
CA ASP A 25 -3.13 -1.80 15.29
C ASP A 25 -3.45 -2.73 14.11
N GLU A 26 -3.80 -3.97 14.42
CA GLU A 26 -4.16 -4.99 13.43
C GLU A 26 -5.44 -4.63 12.66
N VAL A 27 -6.39 -3.92 13.28
CA VAL A 27 -7.62 -3.48 12.61
C VAL A 27 -7.28 -2.44 11.54
N ALA A 28 -6.41 -1.49 11.87
CA ALA A 28 -5.89 -0.52 10.90
C ALA A 28 -5.23 -1.22 9.70
N PHE A 29 -4.48 -2.29 9.94
CA PHE A 29 -3.86 -3.07 8.88
C PHE A 29 -4.89 -3.82 8.03
N MET A 30 -5.88 -4.47 8.64
CA MET A 30 -6.97 -5.12 7.90
C MET A 30 -7.73 -4.15 6.99
N MET A 31 -8.00 -2.93 7.48
CA MET A 31 -8.64 -1.90 6.64
C MET A 31 -7.78 -1.49 5.44
N LEU A 32 -6.45 -1.45 5.58
CA LEU A 32 -5.54 -1.19 4.46
C LEU A 32 -5.62 -2.30 3.42
N VAL A 33 -5.56 -3.56 3.88
CA VAL A 33 -5.60 -4.74 3.01
C VAL A 33 -6.92 -4.80 2.26
N GLU A 34 -8.05 -4.57 2.94
CA GLU A 34 -9.37 -4.54 2.31
C GLU A 34 -9.48 -3.41 1.26
N ARG A 35 -8.99 -2.21 1.61
CA ARG A 35 -9.07 -1.04 0.75
C ARG A 35 -8.20 -1.14 -0.51
N TYR A 36 -6.96 -1.61 -0.38
CA TYR A 36 -5.97 -1.55 -1.46
C TYR A 36 -5.61 -2.91 -2.06
N GLY A 37 -5.81 -4.01 -1.33
CA GLY A 37 -5.47 -5.37 -1.77
C GLY A 37 -6.04 -5.74 -3.13
N PRO A 38 -7.35 -5.54 -3.41
CA PRO A 38 -7.92 -5.84 -4.73
C PRO A 38 -7.26 -5.05 -5.86
N ALA A 39 -6.88 -3.81 -5.62
CA ALA A 39 -6.23 -2.96 -6.62
C ALA A 39 -4.75 -3.32 -6.81
N MET A 40 -4.05 -3.69 -5.73
CA MET A 40 -2.69 -4.23 -5.78
C MET A 40 -2.66 -5.54 -6.56
N LEU A 41 -3.60 -6.46 -6.31
CA LEU A 41 -3.67 -7.73 -7.03
C LEU A 41 -3.94 -7.52 -8.53
N ARG A 42 -4.83 -6.59 -8.89
CA ARG A 42 -5.05 -6.22 -10.30
C ARG A 42 -3.78 -5.66 -10.96
N LEU A 43 -3.00 -4.87 -10.24
CA LEU A 43 -1.74 -4.31 -10.75
C LEU A 43 -0.67 -5.40 -10.91
N ALA A 44 -0.44 -6.22 -9.89
CA ALA A 44 0.52 -7.32 -9.95
C ALA A 44 0.22 -8.30 -11.09
N ARG A 45 -1.07 -8.59 -11.34
CA ARG A 45 -1.53 -9.42 -12.47
C ARG A 45 -1.13 -8.89 -13.86
N MET A 46 -0.74 -7.61 -13.98
CA MET A 46 -0.22 -7.06 -15.24
C MET A 46 1.26 -7.41 -15.47
N TYR A 47 1.99 -7.85 -14.43
CA TYR A 47 3.42 -8.14 -14.49
C TYR A 47 3.77 -9.62 -14.38
N VAL A 48 2.88 -10.47 -13.85
CA VAL A 48 3.15 -11.89 -13.59
C VAL A 48 2.09 -12.82 -14.21
N PRO A 49 2.47 -14.06 -14.60
CA PRO A 49 1.62 -14.89 -15.47
C PRO A 49 0.41 -15.52 -14.76
N THR A 50 0.48 -15.78 -13.45
CA THR A 50 -0.58 -16.48 -12.71
C THR A 50 -1.12 -15.64 -11.56
N ARG A 51 -2.33 -15.99 -11.10
CA ARG A 51 -2.94 -15.35 -9.94
C ARG A 51 -2.17 -15.64 -8.66
N VAL A 52 -1.70 -16.87 -8.48
CA VAL A 52 -0.94 -17.29 -7.28
C VAL A 52 0.33 -16.45 -7.13
N ILE A 53 1.11 -16.28 -8.19
CA ILE A 53 2.32 -15.45 -8.14
C ILE A 53 1.96 -13.99 -7.83
N ALA A 54 0.84 -13.48 -8.36
CA ALA A 54 0.40 -12.12 -8.07
C ALA A 54 -0.02 -11.96 -6.60
N GLU A 55 -0.66 -12.97 -6.00
CA GLU A 55 -1.01 -12.98 -4.57
C GLU A 55 0.25 -13.02 -3.70
N ASP A 56 1.28 -13.78 -4.07
CA ASP A 56 2.58 -13.81 -3.38
C ASP A 56 3.28 -12.44 -3.45
N VAL A 57 3.30 -11.80 -4.63
CA VAL A 57 3.87 -10.46 -4.80
C VAL A 57 3.14 -9.42 -3.94
N VAL A 58 1.80 -9.49 -3.86
CA VAL A 58 1.02 -8.59 -3.00
C VAL A 58 1.31 -8.83 -1.52
N GLN A 59 1.47 -10.09 -1.10
CA GLN A 59 1.86 -10.42 0.28
C GLN A 59 3.24 -9.83 0.63
N GLU A 60 4.25 -10.03 -0.22
CA GLU A 60 5.57 -9.43 -0.02
C GLU A 60 5.53 -7.90 0.01
N ALA A 61 4.70 -7.28 -0.84
CA ALA A 61 4.52 -5.83 -0.82
C ALA A 61 3.92 -5.34 0.52
N TRP A 62 2.97 -6.08 1.12
CA TRP A 62 2.46 -5.76 2.45
C TRP A 62 3.51 -5.89 3.55
N LEU A 63 4.38 -6.89 3.47
CA LEU A 63 5.54 -7.00 4.37
C LEU A 63 6.49 -5.80 4.19
N GLY A 64 6.70 -5.36 2.94
CA GLY A 64 7.47 -4.15 2.62
C GLY A 64 6.84 -2.88 3.21
N VAL A 65 5.51 -2.75 3.13
CA VAL A 65 4.74 -1.66 3.75
C VAL A 65 4.96 -1.63 5.27
N LEU A 66 4.82 -2.76 5.96
CA LEU A 66 5.02 -2.82 7.41
C LEU A 66 6.47 -2.47 7.80
N LYS A 67 7.46 -3.06 7.12
CA LYS A 67 8.88 -2.78 7.37
C LYS A 67 9.29 -1.34 7.06
N GLY A 68 8.65 -0.71 6.07
CA GLY A 68 8.96 0.65 5.63
C GLY A 68 8.17 1.74 6.34
N LEU A 69 7.21 1.39 7.21
CA LEU A 69 6.23 2.31 7.76
C LEU A 69 6.86 3.44 8.58
N ASP A 70 7.92 3.16 9.35
CA ASP A 70 8.65 4.17 10.13
C ASP A 70 9.34 5.21 9.24
N GLY A 71 9.71 4.83 8.02
CA GLY A 71 10.29 5.72 7.02
C GLY A 71 9.27 6.58 6.25
N PHE A 72 7.97 6.35 6.43
CA PHE A 72 6.95 7.14 5.75
C PHE A 72 6.82 8.54 6.34
N GLN A 73 7.19 9.55 5.54
CA GLN A 73 7.22 10.97 5.92
C GLN A 73 6.00 11.77 5.42
N GLY A 74 5.00 11.12 4.83
CA GLY A 74 3.82 11.82 4.29
C GLY A 74 4.06 12.67 3.05
N ARG A 75 5.24 12.60 2.41
CA ARG A 75 5.59 13.36 1.18
C ARG A 75 4.80 12.92 -0.06
N SER A 76 4.02 11.85 0.04
CA SER A 76 3.02 11.40 -0.91
C SER A 76 1.82 10.85 -0.14
N SER A 77 0.69 10.64 -0.81
CA SER A 77 -0.42 9.89 -0.24
C SER A 77 0.04 8.49 0.18
N LEU A 78 -0.64 7.94 1.18
CA LEU A 78 -0.37 6.58 1.64
C LEU A 78 -0.59 5.58 0.50
N ARG A 79 -1.63 5.78 -0.31
CA ARG A 79 -1.90 4.98 -1.52
C ARG A 79 -0.72 4.99 -2.49
N THR A 80 -0.21 6.17 -2.86
CA THR A 80 0.91 6.26 -3.81
C THR A 80 2.15 5.56 -3.27
N TRP A 81 2.43 5.72 -1.97
CA TRP A 81 3.57 5.06 -1.34
C TRP A 81 3.44 3.53 -1.31
N ILE A 82 2.27 2.99 -0.95
CA ILE A 82 1.99 1.54 -0.99
C ILE A 82 2.19 0.98 -2.41
N PHE A 83 1.61 1.65 -3.41
CA PHE A 83 1.70 1.18 -4.79
C PHE A 83 3.13 1.26 -5.35
N ARG A 84 3.97 2.16 -4.84
CA ARG A 84 5.41 2.22 -5.18
C ARG A 84 6.22 1.08 -4.56
N ILE A 85 5.76 0.47 -3.48
CA ILE A 85 6.42 -0.73 -2.91
C ILE A 85 6.11 -1.98 -3.75
N LEU A 86 4.95 -1.98 -4.43
CA LEU A 86 4.49 -3.11 -5.23
C LEU A 86 5.18 -3.24 -6.60
N VAL A 87 5.59 -2.12 -7.21
CA VAL A 87 6.19 -2.07 -8.56
C VAL A 87 7.62 -1.60 -8.54
#